data_AF-A0A7J7KJT9-F1
#
_entry.id   AF-A0A7J7KJT9-F1
#
_cell.length_a   1.000
_cell.length_b   1.000
_cell.length_c   1.000
_cell.angle_alpha   90.00
_cell.angle_beta   90.00
_cell.angle_gamma   90.00
#
_symmetry.space_group_name_H-M   'P 1'
#
loop_
_entity.id
_entity.type
_entity.pdbx_description
1 polymer ?
#
loop_
_entity_poly.entity_id
_entity_poly.type
_entity_poly.pdbx_seq_one_letter_code
_entity_poly.pdbx_strand_id
1 'polypeptide(L)'
;MISLYDEYYNRRARPDGQKFPPVRSWDSKSMTWVPEKIDHPLQADPTNWGLKNEVAERQAKLEKEKNISDYLSTYSLGYTEKPVDVRVRRYATARDSSTKLHPVNKVNKNLNLRNATANPHMPQHLQIRSPYVI
;
A
#
# COMPACT_ATOMS: atom_id res chain seq x y z
N MET A 1 11.02 31.42 -2.07
CA MET A 1 11.73 32.26 -1.08
C MET A 1 12.41 31.36 -0.07
N ILE A 2 13.70 31.59 0.16
CA ILE A 2 14.50 30.87 1.15
C ILE A 2 14.74 31.77 2.35
N SER A 3 14.69 31.21 3.56
CA SER A 3 15.00 31.96 4.78
C SER A 3 16.51 32.15 4.93
N LEU A 4 16.92 33.20 5.64
CA LEU A 4 18.33 33.44 5.95
C LEU A 4 18.96 32.23 6.67
N TYR A 5 18.19 31.57 7.53
CA TYR A 5 18.61 30.36 8.24
C TYR A 5 18.97 29.21 7.28
N ASP A 6 18.07 28.88 6.34
CA ASP A 6 18.27 27.80 5.38
C ASP A 6 19.50 28.05 4.49
N GLU A 7 19.73 29.31 4.13
CA GLU A 7 20.89 29.71 3.35
C GLU A 7 22.22 29.54 4.10
N TYR A 8 22.28 29.93 5.39
CA TYR A 8 23.47 29.74 6.22
C TYR A 8 23.74 28.28 6.53
N TYR A 9 22.70 27.53 6.90
CA TYR A 9 22.84 26.14 7.29
C TYR A 9 23.25 25.25 6.11
N ASN A 10 22.62 25.44 4.94
CA ASN A 10 22.91 24.65 3.75
C ASN A 10 24.06 25.21 2.89
N ARG A 11 24.74 26.26 3.36
CA ARG A 11 25.89 26.91 2.68
C ARG A 11 25.59 27.22 1.21
N ARG A 12 24.39 27.74 0.94
CA ARG A 12 23.97 28.07 -0.42
C ARG A 12 24.87 29.18 -0.96
N ALA A 13 25.52 28.93 -2.10
CA ALA A 13 26.46 29.87 -2.68
C ALA A 13 25.74 31.17 -3.09
N ARG A 14 26.18 32.28 -2.50
CA ARG A 14 25.85 33.63 -2.97
C ARG A 14 27.06 34.27 -3.66
N PRO A 15 26.84 35.20 -4.61
CA PRO A 15 27.93 35.86 -5.34
C PRO A 15 28.91 36.64 -4.43
N ASP A 16 28.43 37.12 -3.28
CA ASP A 16 29.18 37.87 -2.26
C ASP A 16 29.83 36.98 -1.18
N GLY A 17 29.61 35.66 -1.23
CA GLY A 17 30.09 34.70 -0.24
C GLY A 17 29.34 34.77 1.10
N GLN A 18 29.54 33.79 1.98
CA GLN A 18 28.85 33.67 3.27
C GLN A 18 29.44 34.60 4.34
N LYS A 19 29.64 35.88 4.01
CA LYS A 19 30.17 36.87 4.96
C LYS A 19 29.04 37.36 5.88
N PHE A 20 29.39 37.64 7.14
CA PHE A 20 28.47 38.32 8.03
C PHE A 20 28.07 39.67 7.43
N PRO A 21 26.78 40.06 7.51
CA PRO A 21 26.38 41.37 7.02
C PRO A 21 27.15 42.44 7.80
N PRO A 22 27.70 43.46 7.12
CA PRO A 22 28.23 44.63 7.81
C PRO A 22 27.12 45.34 8.58
N VAL A 23 27.50 46.16 9.57
CA VAL A 23 26.55 47.04 10.27
C VAL A 23 25.82 47.92 9.24
N ARG A 24 24.50 48.05 9.37
CA ARG A 24 23.67 48.84 8.46
C ARG A 24 24.19 50.26 8.31
N SER A 25 24.25 50.77 7.08
CA SER A 25 24.58 52.15 6.79
C SER A 25 23.33 52.99 6.55
N TRP A 26 23.32 54.21 7.09
CA TRP A 26 22.30 55.22 6.80
C TRP A 26 22.64 55.96 5.50
N ASP A 27 21.71 56.04 4.55
CA ASP A 27 21.85 56.89 3.36
C ASP A 27 21.23 58.27 3.66
N SER A 28 22.10 59.28 3.77
CA SER A 28 21.69 60.65 4.07
C SER A 28 20.92 61.31 2.92
N LYS A 29 21.08 60.85 1.68
CA LYS A 29 20.41 61.43 0.51
C LYS A 29 18.96 60.94 0.39
N SER A 30 18.73 59.66 0.63
CA SER A 30 17.38 59.08 0.64
C SER A 30 16.69 59.23 1.99
N MET A 31 17.42 59.61 3.05
CA MET A 31 16.97 59.58 4.44
C MET A 31 16.38 58.21 4.82
N THR A 32 17.00 57.15 4.31
CA THR A 32 16.60 55.78 4.61
C THR A 32 17.82 54.93 4.94
N TRP A 33 17.58 53.86 5.67
CA TRP A 33 18.60 52.84 5.84
C TRP A 33 18.80 52.07 4.53
N VAL A 34 20.06 51.83 4.15
CA VAL A 34 20.39 51.05 2.95
C VAL A 34 19.78 49.65 3.07
N PRO A 35 19.14 49.12 2.01
CA PRO A 35 18.60 47.77 2.01
C PRO A 35 19.71 46.74 2.23
N GLU A 36 19.46 45.80 3.13
CA GLU A 36 20.41 44.75 3.45
C GLU A 36 20.12 43.44 2.71
N LYS A 37 21.05 42.50 2.86
CA LYS A 37 20.93 41.09 2.47
C LYS A 37 19.63 40.43 2.94
N ILE A 38 19.06 40.89 4.06
CA ILE A 38 17.82 40.37 4.66
C ILE A 38 16.59 40.91 3.92
N ASP A 39 16.66 42.14 3.40
CA ASP A 39 15.57 42.78 2.67
C ASP A 39 15.35 42.15 1.29
N HIS A 40 16.36 41.45 0.77
CA HIS A 40 16.33 40.71 -0.49
C HIS A 40 16.62 39.22 -0.27
N PRO A 41 15.60 38.43 0.14
CA PRO A 41 15.77 37.01 0.33
C PRO A 41 16.08 36.29 -0.98
N LEU A 42 16.88 35.24 -0.91
CA LEU A 42 17.25 34.46 -2.08
C LEU A 42 16.01 33.78 -2.70
N GLN A 43 15.80 34.04 -3.99
CA GLN A 43 14.77 33.36 -4.79
C GLN A 43 15.40 32.14 -5.44
N ALA A 44 15.46 31.05 -4.69
CA ALA A 44 15.76 29.74 -5.23
C ALA A 44 14.81 28.70 -4.64
N ASP A 45 14.89 27.48 -5.17
CA ASP A 45 14.08 26.38 -4.69
C ASP A 45 14.42 26.04 -3.24
N PRO A 46 13.42 25.86 -2.37
CA PRO A 46 13.64 25.53 -0.98
C PRO A 46 14.35 24.18 -0.86
N THR A 47 15.13 24.02 0.20
CA THR A 47 15.75 22.72 0.53
C THR A 47 14.62 21.81 0.99
N ASN A 48 14.06 21.05 0.07
CA ASN A 48 13.08 20.03 0.44
C ASN A 48 13.85 18.70 0.55
N TRP A 49 13.87 18.11 1.74
CA TRP A 49 14.42 16.76 1.95
C TRP A 49 13.39 15.70 1.57
N GLY A 50 12.69 15.88 0.44
CA GLY A 50 11.56 15.02 0.06
C GLY A 50 10.25 15.28 0.82
N LEU A 51 10.24 16.16 1.83
CA LEU A 51 9.04 16.46 2.63
C LEU A 51 7.83 16.89 1.78
N LYS A 52 8.07 17.64 0.70
CA LYS A 52 7.02 18.03 -0.25
C LYS A 52 6.37 16.80 -0.89
N ASN A 53 7.18 15.82 -1.27
CA ASN A 53 6.71 14.58 -1.88
C ASN A 53 5.92 13.76 -0.85
N GLU A 54 6.43 13.64 0.38
CA GLU A 54 5.72 12.93 1.45
C GLU A 54 4.36 13.55 1.78
N VAL A 55 4.28 14.88 1.83
CA VAL A 55 3.01 15.59 2.05
C VAL A 55 2.05 15.35 0.89
N ALA A 56 2.53 15.43 -0.36
CA ALA A 56 1.72 15.16 -1.53
C ALA A 56 1.21 13.71 -1.56
N GLU A 57 2.06 12.74 -1.22
CA GLU A 57 1.67 11.32 -1.10
C GLU A 57 0.64 11.11 0.01
N ARG A 58 0.82 11.77 1.17
CA ARG A 58 -0.14 11.72 2.28
C ARG A 58 -1.49 12.30 1.85
N GLN A 59 -1.50 13.44 1.17
CA GLN A 59 -2.72 14.04 0.64
C GLN A 59 -3.40 13.12 -0.38
N ALA A 60 -2.65 12.55 -1.31
CA ALA A 60 -3.18 11.59 -2.28
C ALA A 60 -3.77 10.33 -1.62
N LYS A 61 -3.19 9.85 -0.51
CA LYS A 61 -3.77 8.75 0.29
C LYS A 61 -5.09 9.18 0.93
N LEU A 62 -5.13 10.35 1.57
CA LEU A 62 -6.36 10.88 2.17
C LEU A 62 -7.47 11.10 1.13
N GLU A 63 -7.14 11.56 -0.07
CA GLU A 63 -8.11 11.71 -1.17
C GLU A 63 -8.67 10.37 -1.63
N LYS A 64 -7.82 9.33 -1.71
CA LYS A 64 -8.29 7.97 -1.98
C LYS A 64 -9.21 7.45 -0.89
N GLU A 65 -8.86 7.69 0.38
CA GLU A 65 -9.67 7.30 1.53
C GLU A 65 -11.03 8.00 1.57
N LYS A 66 -11.11 9.27 1.18
CA LYS A 66 -12.40 9.99 1.06
C LYS A 66 -13.36 9.39 0.04
N ASN A 67 -12.85 8.70 -0.98
CA ASN A 67 -13.67 8.05 -2.00
C ASN A 67 -14.15 6.65 -1.56
N ILE A 68 -13.71 6.15 -0.41
CA ILE A 68 -14.14 4.87 0.15
C ILE A 68 -15.46 5.07 0.89
N SER A 69 -16.39 4.13 0.75
CA SER A 69 -17.68 4.18 1.45
C SER A 69 -17.50 4.01 2.97
N ASP A 70 -18.20 4.85 3.75
CA ASP A 70 -18.23 4.79 5.23
C ASP A 70 -18.70 3.43 5.79
N TYR A 71 -19.38 2.61 4.98
CA TYR A 71 -19.88 1.30 5.39
C TYR A 71 -18.83 0.18 5.30
N LEU A 72 -17.65 0.45 4.74
CA LEU A 72 -16.58 -0.53 4.61
C LEU A 72 -15.77 -0.62 5.91
N SER A 73 -15.59 -1.85 6.41
CA SER A 73 -14.75 -2.11 7.58
C SER A 73 -13.28 -2.18 7.20
N THR A 74 -12.39 -1.93 8.17
CA THR A 74 -10.94 -2.11 8.01
C THR A 74 -10.57 -3.52 7.53
N TYR A 75 -11.31 -4.54 7.99
CA TYR A 75 -11.14 -5.92 7.52
C TYR A 75 -11.46 -6.06 6.03
N SER A 76 -12.56 -5.46 5.56
CA SER A 76 -12.93 -5.51 4.14
C SER A 76 -11.93 -4.77 3.24
N LEU A 77 -11.38 -3.65 3.70
CA LEU A 77 -10.37 -2.88 2.96
C LEU A 77 -9.01 -3.58 2.91
N GLY A 78 -8.64 -4.29 3.97
CA GLY A 78 -7.39 -5.05 4.03
C GLY A 78 -7.46 -6.44 3.41
N TYR A 79 -8.65 -6.92 3.06
CA TYR A 79 -8.81 -8.25 2.49
C TYR A 79 -8.33 -8.26 1.04
N THR A 80 -7.28 -9.03 0.78
CA THR A 80 -6.79 -9.29 -0.58
C THR A 80 -7.43 -10.57 -1.09
N GLU A 81 -8.15 -10.47 -2.22
CA GLU A 81 -8.70 -11.65 -2.86
C GLU A 81 -7.58 -12.59 -3.31
N LYS A 82 -7.59 -13.81 -2.79
CA LYS A 82 -6.62 -14.84 -3.19
C LYS A 82 -6.98 -15.39 -4.58
N PRO A 83 -5.97 -15.67 -5.43
CA PRO A 83 -6.21 -16.26 -6.73
C PRO A 83 -6.94 -17.60 -6.57
N VAL A 84 -7.80 -17.91 -7.54
CA VAL A 84 -8.68 -19.09 -7.51
C VAL A 84 -7.90 -20.40 -7.42
N ASP A 85 -6.68 -20.43 -7.95
CA ASP A 85 -5.83 -21.62 -7.97
C ASP A 85 -5.35 -22.07 -6.57
N VAL A 86 -5.20 -21.13 -5.64
CA VAL A 86 -4.78 -21.43 -4.24
C VAL A 86 -5.96 -21.96 -3.41
N ARG A 87 -7.18 -21.94 -3.95
CA ARG A 87 -8.35 -22.48 -3.25
C ARG A 87 -8.28 -24.01 -3.27
N VAL A 88 -8.25 -24.62 -2.09
CA VAL A 88 -8.33 -26.07 -1.93
C VAL A 88 -9.62 -26.56 -2.61
N ARG A 89 -9.48 -27.30 -3.71
CA ARG A 89 -10.61 -27.94 -4.38
C ARG A 89 -11.09 -29.09 -3.51
N ARG A 90 -12.27 -28.93 -2.91
CA ARG A 90 -12.95 -30.01 -2.19
C ARG A 90 -13.95 -30.65 -3.13
N TYR A 91 -13.80 -31.94 -3.37
CA TYR A 91 -14.81 -32.73 -4.06
C TYR A 91 -15.76 -33.29 -3.00
N ALA A 92 -17.06 -33.21 -3.26
CA ALA A 92 -18.06 -33.87 -2.42
C ALA A 92 -18.37 -35.24 -3.03
N THR A 93 -18.61 -36.25 -2.19
CA THR A 93 -19.12 -37.53 -2.64
C THR A 93 -20.55 -37.35 -3.18
N ALA A 94 -20.89 -38.07 -4.25
CA ALA A 94 -22.24 -38.01 -4.82
C ALA A 94 -23.30 -38.40 -3.78
N ARG A 95 -24.49 -37.79 -3.85
CA ARG A 95 -25.52 -37.88 -2.80
C ARG A 95 -26.08 -39.29 -2.60
N ASP A 96 -26.12 -40.06 -3.68
CA ASP A 96 -26.46 -41.49 -3.74
C ASP A 96 -25.44 -42.39 -3.00
N SER A 97 -24.16 -42.03 -3.04
CA SER A 97 -23.10 -42.69 -2.25
C SER A 97 -23.05 -42.24 -0.77
N SER A 98 -23.93 -41.32 -0.36
CA SER A 98 -24.00 -40.85 1.02
C SER A 98 -24.54 -41.93 1.94
N THR A 99 -23.76 -42.27 2.96
CA THR A 99 -24.15 -43.27 3.95
C THR A 99 -25.43 -42.91 4.71
N LYS A 100 -25.78 -41.61 4.79
CA LYS A 100 -27.00 -41.14 5.47
C LYS A 100 -28.30 -41.38 4.71
N LEU A 101 -28.26 -41.56 3.38
CA LEU A 101 -29.45 -41.64 2.53
C LEU A 101 -29.75 -43.04 2.00
N HIS A 102 -28.84 -44.00 2.19
CA HIS A 102 -29.10 -45.38 1.80
C HIS A 102 -30.14 -46.01 2.76
N PRO A 103 -31.30 -46.49 2.28
CA PRO A 103 -32.30 -47.15 3.14
C PRO A 103 -31.72 -48.40 3.84
N VAL A 104 -30.69 -49.00 3.23
CA VAL A 104 -29.90 -50.14 3.74
C VAL A 104 -28.98 -49.77 4.91
N ASN A 105 -28.65 -48.48 5.12
CA ASN A 105 -27.82 -47.99 6.23
C ASN A 105 -28.59 -47.70 7.52
N LYS A 106 -29.93 -47.85 7.54
CA LYS A 106 -30.69 -47.88 8.79
C LYS A 106 -30.46 -49.17 9.60
N VAL A 107 -29.74 -50.14 9.03
CA VAL A 107 -29.31 -51.36 9.71
C VAL A 107 -27.80 -51.30 9.88
N ASN A 108 -27.36 -51.21 11.14
CA ASN A 108 -25.97 -51.04 11.59
C ASN A 108 -25.07 -52.29 11.34
N LYS A 109 -25.27 -53.01 10.22
CA LYS A 109 -24.60 -54.28 9.91
C LYS A 109 -23.85 -54.31 8.57
N ASN A 110 -23.92 -53.26 7.75
CA ASN A 110 -23.17 -53.23 6.48
C ASN A 110 -21.75 -52.67 6.69
N LEU A 111 -20.84 -53.57 7.08
CA LEU A 111 -19.41 -53.32 7.28
C LEU A 111 -18.63 -53.07 5.97
N ASN A 112 -19.22 -53.35 4.81
CA ASN A 112 -18.52 -53.35 3.51
C ASN A 112 -18.01 -51.97 3.08
N LEU A 113 -18.56 -50.88 3.63
CA LEU A 113 -18.15 -49.51 3.32
C LEU A 113 -17.28 -48.88 4.41
N ARG A 114 -17.01 -49.58 5.53
CA ARG A 114 -16.33 -49.01 6.70
C ARG A 114 -14.83 -48.77 6.47
N ASN A 115 -14.24 -49.51 5.54
CA ASN A 115 -12.84 -49.40 5.13
C ASN A 115 -12.69 -48.97 3.66
N ALA A 116 -13.80 -48.76 2.94
CA ALA A 116 -13.74 -48.16 1.63
C ALA A 116 -13.37 -46.68 1.86
N THR A 117 -12.14 -46.31 1.52
CA THR A 117 -11.78 -44.90 1.38
C THR A 117 -12.75 -44.31 0.37
N ALA A 118 -13.78 -43.61 0.86
CA ALA A 118 -14.57 -42.68 0.08
C ALA A 118 -13.64 -41.51 -0.25
N ASN A 119 -12.62 -41.78 -1.06
CA ASN A 119 -11.81 -40.76 -1.67
C ASN A 119 -12.81 -39.93 -2.45
N PRO A 120 -12.94 -38.63 -2.15
CA PRO A 120 -13.84 -37.77 -2.89
C PRO A 120 -13.28 -37.72 -4.31
N HIS A 121 -13.81 -38.60 -5.17
CA HIS A 121 -13.29 -38.82 -6.50
C HIS A 121 -13.43 -37.51 -7.27
N MET A 122 -12.30 -36.94 -7.68
CA MET A 122 -12.30 -35.92 -8.72
C MET A 122 -13.04 -36.51 -9.93
N PRO A 123 -14.12 -35.86 -10.42
CA PRO A 123 -14.88 -36.42 -11.53
C PRO A 123 -13.97 -36.56 -12.75
N GLN A 124 -14.09 -37.68 -13.47
CA GLN A 124 -13.14 -38.11 -14.52
C GLN A 124 -12.90 -37.05 -15.60
N HIS A 125 -13.91 -36.24 -15.93
CA HIS A 125 -13.78 -35.16 -16.92
C HIS A 125 -12.92 -33.98 -16.45
N LEU A 126 -12.65 -33.86 -15.15
CA LEU A 126 -11.75 -32.84 -14.58
C LEU A 126 -10.35 -33.38 -14.28
N GLN A 127 -10.12 -34.68 -14.42
CA GLN A 127 -8.79 -35.27 -14.25
C GLN A 127 -7.88 -34.75 -15.36
N ILE A 128 -7.02 -33.80 -15.02
CA ILE A 128 -5.96 -33.33 -15.91
C ILE A 128 -5.11 -34.56 -16.20
N ARG A 129 -5.01 -34.95 -17.48
CA ARG A 129 -4.11 -36.01 -17.91
C ARG A 129 -2.70 -35.63 -17.44
N SER A 130 -2.17 -36.37 -16.48
CA SER A 130 -0.77 -36.22 -16.07
C SER A 130 0.10 -36.41 -17.32
N PRO A 131 0.96 -35.45 -17.69
CA PRO A 131 1.84 -35.60 -18.85
C PRO A 131 3.00 -36.59 -18.63
N TYR A 132 3.05 -37.28 -17.49
CA TYR A 132 4.09 -38.27 -17.20
C TYR A 132 3.48 -39.64 -16.95
N VAL A 133 3.44 -40.45 -18.02
CA VAL A 133 3.48 -41.91 -17.99
C VAL A 133 4.41 -42.32 -19.14
N ILE A 134 5.57 -42.88 -18.78
CA ILE A 134 6.47 -43.64 -19.68
C ILE A 134 5.90 -45.05 -19.79
#